data_AF-A0A0S9EA51-F1
#
_entry.id   AF-A0A0S9EA51-F1
#
_cell.length_a   1.000
_cell.length_b   1.000
_cell.length_c   1.000
_cell.angle_alpha   90.00
_cell.angle_beta   90.00
_cell.angle_gamma   90.00
#
_symmetry.space_group_name_H-M   'P 1'
#
loop_
_entity.id
_entity.type
_entity.pdbx_description
1 polymer ?
#
loop_
_entity_poly.entity_id
_entity_poly.type
_entity_poly.pdbx_seq_one_letter_code
_entity_poly.pdbx_strand_id
1 'polypeptide(L)'
;MSSYNAPFEIHVHGQVQLRADTSFEQLQEALKPLWKYAGARSLADGAASAYEEEPGIKFDAQEHLLQICWTVRGDEDFRQSLDEMCMSLNELAELGAAIEVTFYDADFDEEEEGEGAESRDDFVMLFVGPTPAAIMQVQRDLLVQDVVNMMERHFDGAELGGVVAEIDKLFSQRFDALVNSLEIGKPPRGPGSGGAGGSGHGGGGRRPRHLH
;
A
#
# COMPACT_ATOMS: atom_id res chain seq x y z
N MET A 1 -25.29 -23.15 9.44
CA MET A 1 -23.96 -22.58 9.74
C MET A 1 -23.23 -22.62 8.43
N SER A 2 -23.16 -21.49 7.74
CA SER A 2 -22.40 -21.40 6.49
C SER A 2 -20.97 -21.80 6.82
N SER A 3 -20.46 -22.89 6.26
CA SER A 3 -19.04 -23.15 6.29
C SER A 3 -18.40 -21.94 5.63
N TYR A 4 -17.58 -21.18 6.36
CA TYR A 4 -16.62 -20.30 5.74
C TYR A 4 -15.75 -21.21 4.87
N ASN A 5 -16.08 -21.29 3.57
CA ASN A 5 -15.14 -21.86 2.63
C ASN A 5 -14.08 -20.78 2.45
N ALA A 6 -12.82 -21.12 2.72
CA ALA A 6 -11.69 -20.24 2.48
C ALA A 6 -11.06 -20.74 1.16
N PRO A 7 -11.57 -20.28 0.00
CA PRO A 7 -11.16 -20.81 -1.30
C PRO A 7 -9.71 -20.46 -1.64
N PHE A 8 -9.08 -19.54 -0.90
CA PHE A 8 -7.73 -19.11 -1.18
C PHE A 8 -6.76 -19.43 -0.05
N GLU A 9 -5.57 -19.87 -0.46
CA GLU A 9 -4.36 -19.75 0.32
C GLU A 9 -3.63 -18.46 -0.10
N ILE A 10 -3.49 -17.53 0.84
CA ILE A 10 -3.04 -16.18 0.55
C ILE A 10 -1.65 -15.98 1.14
N HIS A 11 -0.70 -15.68 0.28
CA HIS A 11 0.71 -15.46 0.60
C HIS A 11 0.99 -13.97 0.59
N VAL A 12 1.55 -13.44 1.68
CA VAL A 12 1.91 -12.03 1.82
C VAL A 12 3.41 -11.93 2.09
N HIS A 13 4.13 -11.23 1.21
CA HIS A 13 5.58 -11.06 1.28
C HIS A 13 5.97 -9.59 1.18
N GLY A 14 6.83 -9.13 2.07
CA GLY A 14 7.32 -7.75 1.99
C GLY A 14 8.26 -7.39 3.12
N GLN A 15 9.03 -6.33 2.89
CA GLN A 15 9.88 -5.72 3.89
C GLN A 15 9.64 -4.22 3.91
N VAL A 16 9.28 -3.69 5.07
CA VAL A 16 8.98 -2.26 5.23
C VAL A 16 9.96 -1.69 6.24
N GLN A 17 10.83 -0.79 5.77
CA GLN A 17 11.66 0.02 6.65
C GLN A 17 10.76 0.99 7.41
N LEU A 18 10.73 0.86 8.73
CA LEU A 18 9.95 1.71 9.61
C LEU A 18 10.80 2.86 10.12
N ARG A 19 10.14 3.94 10.51
CA ARG A 19 10.80 5.03 11.22
C ARG A 19 11.39 4.56 12.54
N ALA A 20 12.47 5.23 12.94
CA ALA A 20 13.17 4.93 14.19
C ALA A 20 12.29 5.13 15.44
N ASP A 21 11.26 5.96 15.37
CA ASP A 21 10.33 6.23 16.47
C ASP A 21 9.08 5.34 16.48
N THR A 22 8.94 4.44 15.50
CA THR A 22 7.81 3.51 15.44
C THR A 22 7.88 2.51 16.59
N SER A 23 6.87 2.56 17.46
CA SER A 23 6.71 1.63 18.56
C SER A 23 6.02 0.32 18.12
N PHE A 24 6.23 -0.75 18.89
CA PHE A 24 5.51 -2.01 18.68
C PHE A 24 3.99 -1.86 18.81
N GLU A 25 3.50 -0.96 19.66
CA GLU A 25 2.06 -0.71 19.81
C GLU A 25 1.44 -0.09 18.54
N GLN A 26 2.11 0.91 17.96
CA GLN A 26 1.70 1.48 16.68
C GLN A 26 1.71 0.44 15.57
N LEU A 27 2.75 -0.39 15.52
CA LEU A 27 2.85 -1.46 14.54
C LEU A 27 1.74 -2.51 14.71
N GLN A 28 1.46 -2.91 15.95
CA GLN A 28 0.38 -3.86 16.24
C GLN A 28 -1.00 -3.33 15.83
N GLU A 29 -1.26 -2.04 16.03
CA GLU A 29 -2.50 -1.41 15.55
C GLU A 29 -2.53 -1.27 14.02
N ALA A 30 -1.41 -0.96 13.37
CA ALA A 30 -1.35 -0.88 11.91
C ALA A 30 -1.56 -2.25 11.22
N LEU A 31 -1.10 -3.34 11.85
CA LEU A 31 -1.25 -4.71 11.34
C LEU A 31 -2.53 -5.40 11.80
N LYS A 32 -3.40 -4.68 12.52
CA LYS A 32 -4.67 -5.18 13.05
C LYS A 32 -5.62 -5.80 12.05
N PRO A 33 -5.78 -5.26 10.84
CA PRO A 33 -6.62 -5.90 9.83
C PRO A 33 -6.17 -7.34 9.56
N LEU A 34 -4.85 -7.60 9.46
CA LEU A 34 -4.32 -8.93 9.17
C LEU A 34 -4.58 -9.94 10.28
N TRP A 35 -4.13 -9.66 11.50
CA TRP A 35 -4.25 -10.63 12.58
C TRP A 35 -5.70 -10.80 13.05
N LYS A 36 -6.56 -9.78 12.90
CA LYS A 36 -7.99 -9.96 13.14
C LYS A 36 -8.64 -10.83 12.07
N TYR A 37 -8.24 -10.68 10.81
CA TYR A 37 -8.72 -11.52 9.73
C TYR A 37 -8.45 -12.99 10.02
N ALA A 38 -7.23 -13.30 10.49
CA ALA A 38 -6.84 -14.64 10.94
C ALA A 38 -7.54 -15.12 12.24
N GLY A 39 -8.47 -14.34 12.80
CA GLY A 39 -9.20 -14.67 14.02
C GLY A 39 -8.37 -14.55 15.32
N ALA A 40 -7.19 -13.95 15.24
CA ALA A 40 -6.30 -13.78 16.39
C ALA A 40 -6.68 -12.56 17.25
N ARG A 41 -6.18 -12.55 18.50
CA ARG A 41 -6.49 -11.48 19.47
C ARG A 41 -5.40 -10.41 19.57
N SER A 42 -4.24 -10.65 18.98
CA SER A 42 -3.09 -9.74 18.99
C SER A 42 -2.14 -10.08 17.85
N LEU A 43 -1.18 -9.20 17.56
CA LEU A 43 -0.15 -9.48 16.55
C LEU A 43 0.67 -10.72 16.93
N ALA A 44 1.05 -10.87 18.20
CA ALA A 44 1.84 -12.04 18.64
C ALA A 44 1.10 -13.38 18.47
N ASP A 45 -0.24 -13.36 18.53
CA ASP A 45 -1.12 -14.53 18.38
C ASP A 45 -1.37 -14.85 16.89
N GLY A 46 -1.44 -13.82 16.04
CA GLY A 46 -1.75 -13.96 14.61
C GLY A 46 -0.56 -13.85 13.65
N ALA A 47 0.66 -13.63 14.16
CA ALA A 47 1.85 -13.44 13.33
C ALA A 47 2.41 -14.75 12.75
N ALA A 48 2.06 -15.90 13.32
CA ALA A 48 2.48 -17.19 12.80
C ALA A 48 1.82 -17.43 11.42
N SER A 49 2.61 -17.93 10.48
CA SER A 49 2.10 -18.35 9.18
C SER A 49 1.36 -19.70 9.29
N ALA A 50 0.53 -20.02 8.29
CA ALA A 50 -0.07 -21.34 8.13
C ALA A 50 0.98 -22.46 8.00
N TYR A 51 2.17 -22.13 7.49
CA TYR A 51 3.31 -23.04 7.35
C TYR A 51 4.38 -22.77 8.41
N GLU A 52 4.85 -23.82 9.10
CA GLU A 52 5.76 -23.68 10.26
C GLU A 52 7.18 -23.22 9.87
N GLU A 53 7.58 -23.50 8.63
CA GLU A 53 8.86 -23.10 8.04
C GLU A 53 8.92 -21.60 7.73
N GLU A 54 7.77 -20.95 7.57
CA GLU A 54 7.69 -19.54 7.27
C GLU A 54 7.86 -18.71 8.54
N PRO A 55 8.67 -17.64 8.51
CA PRO A 55 8.94 -16.85 9.69
C PRO A 55 7.72 -16.03 10.16
N GLY A 56 6.68 -15.87 9.34
CA GLY A 56 5.49 -15.11 9.65
C GLY A 56 5.72 -13.60 9.60
N ILE A 57 5.00 -12.88 10.46
CA ILE A 57 5.13 -11.42 10.61
C ILE A 57 6.12 -11.12 11.75
N LYS A 58 7.23 -10.46 11.43
CA LYS A 58 8.30 -10.14 12.38
C LYS A 58 8.62 -8.65 12.40
N PHE A 59 8.83 -8.12 13.61
CA PHE A 59 9.35 -6.78 13.82
C PHE A 59 10.74 -6.86 14.44
N ASP A 60 11.74 -6.38 13.71
CA ASP A 60 13.07 -6.14 14.24
C ASP A 60 13.16 -4.70 14.76
N ALA A 61 13.19 -4.55 16.09
CA ALA A 61 13.27 -3.25 16.73
C ALA A 61 14.65 -2.60 16.65
N GLN A 62 15.72 -3.37 16.37
CA GLN A 62 17.08 -2.83 16.22
C GLN A 62 17.28 -2.25 14.83
N GLU A 63 16.82 -2.98 13.81
CA GLU A 63 16.91 -2.57 12.41
C GLU A 63 15.71 -1.71 11.97
N HIS A 64 14.72 -1.51 12.85
CA HIS A 64 13.44 -0.85 12.56
C HIS A 64 12.76 -1.43 11.32
N LEU A 65 12.75 -2.76 11.21
CA LEU A 65 12.32 -3.46 10.00
C LEU A 65 11.10 -4.34 10.30
N LEU A 66 10.03 -4.11 9.55
CA LEU A 66 8.92 -5.05 9.46
C LEU A 66 9.21 -6.05 8.33
N GLN A 67 9.24 -7.34 8.66
CA GLN A 67 9.32 -8.43 7.70
C GLN A 67 8.00 -9.19 7.68
N ILE A 68 7.46 -9.41 6.48
CA ILE A 68 6.26 -10.18 6.25
C ILE A 68 6.63 -11.33 5.31
N CYS A 69 6.45 -12.55 5.79
CA CYS A 69 6.44 -13.77 4.98
C CYS A 69 5.40 -14.66 5.64
N TRP A 70 4.14 -14.41 5.28
CA TRP A 70 3.00 -14.84 6.05
C TRP A 70 1.91 -15.39 5.13
N THR A 71 1.46 -16.59 5.44
CA THR A 71 0.43 -17.31 4.72
C THR A 71 -0.81 -17.48 5.58
N VAL A 72 -1.99 -17.19 5.01
CA VAL A 72 -3.28 -17.33 5.67
C VAL A 72 -4.31 -17.91 4.71
N ARG A 73 -5.26 -18.68 5.24
CA ARG A 73 -6.44 -19.10 4.47
C ARG A 73 -7.50 -18.00 4.53
N GLY A 74 -8.09 -17.68 3.38
CA GLY A 74 -9.08 -16.61 3.31
C GLY A 74 -9.93 -16.67 2.05
N ASP A 75 -10.64 -15.57 1.83
CA ASP A 75 -11.44 -15.33 0.63
C ASP A 75 -11.13 -13.95 0.03
N GLU A 76 -11.93 -13.50 -0.94
CA GLU A 76 -11.69 -12.24 -1.64
C GLU A 76 -11.74 -11.00 -0.73
N ASP A 77 -12.46 -11.07 0.39
CA ASP A 77 -12.63 -9.98 1.36
C ASP A 77 -11.31 -9.58 2.06
N PHE A 78 -10.29 -10.45 2.03
CA PHE A 78 -8.96 -10.15 2.54
C PHE A 78 -8.32 -8.93 1.86
N ARG A 79 -8.71 -8.61 0.63
CA ARG A 79 -8.26 -7.39 -0.08
C ARG A 79 -8.59 -6.12 0.69
N GLN A 80 -9.73 -6.07 1.37
CA GLN A 80 -10.06 -4.93 2.22
C GLN A 80 -9.10 -4.82 3.41
N SER A 81 -8.72 -5.95 4.01
CA SER A 81 -7.76 -5.98 5.11
C SER A 81 -6.38 -5.48 4.67
N LEU A 82 -5.98 -5.82 3.44
CA LEU A 82 -4.74 -5.33 2.82
C LEU A 82 -4.76 -3.82 2.57
N ASP A 83 -5.88 -3.27 2.08
CA ASP A 83 -6.05 -1.83 1.88
C ASP A 83 -5.93 -1.06 3.22
N GLU A 84 -6.63 -1.53 4.25
CA GLU A 84 -6.59 -0.93 5.59
C GLU A 84 -5.19 -0.99 6.22
N MET A 85 -4.49 -2.13 6.04
CA MET A 85 -3.10 -2.28 6.45
C MET A 85 -2.19 -1.28 5.72
N CYS A 86 -2.31 -1.18 4.39
CA CYS A 86 -1.47 -0.28 3.60
C CYS A 86 -1.66 1.19 4.01
N MET A 87 -2.91 1.61 4.21
CA MET A 87 -3.21 2.96 4.71
C MET A 87 -2.53 3.23 6.05
N SER A 88 -2.56 2.27 6.96
CA SER A 88 -1.97 2.39 8.29
C SER A 88 -0.44 2.37 8.27
N LEU A 89 0.17 1.55 7.41
CA LEU A 89 1.62 1.43 7.28
C LEU A 89 2.28 2.66 6.66
N ASN A 90 1.58 3.42 5.81
CA ASN A 90 2.11 4.66 5.22
C ASN A 90 2.65 5.62 6.29
N GLU A 91 1.91 5.78 7.39
CA GLU A 91 2.31 6.64 8.51
C GLU A 91 3.36 6.03 9.43
N LEU A 92 3.85 4.81 9.20
CA LEU A 92 4.93 4.18 10.00
C LEU A 92 6.21 3.95 9.20
N ALA A 93 6.09 3.90 7.88
CA ALA A 93 7.20 3.68 6.97
C ALA A 93 8.16 4.89 6.94
N GLU A 94 9.47 4.61 6.90
CA GLU A 94 10.53 5.60 6.65
C GLU A 94 10.76 5.80 5.15
N LEU A 95 10.66 4.72 4.37
CA LEU A 95 10.86 4.69 2.92
C LEU A 95 9.67 4.04 2.23
N GLY A 96 9.61 4.16 0.91
CA GLY A 96 8.68 3.34 0.14
C GLY A 96 9.03 1.86 0.26
N ALA A 97 8.03 0.98 0.15
CA ALA A 97 8.21 -0.46 0.11
C ALA A 97 7.14 -1.11 -0.77
N ALA A 98 7.47 -2.26 -1.36
CA ALA A 98 6.52 -3.13 -2.04
C ALA A 98 6.14 -4.30 -1.14
N ILE A 99 4.87 -4.70 -1.23
CA ILE A 99 4.32 -5.89 -0.59
C ILE A 99 3.66 -6.71 -1.70
N GLU A 100 4.16 -7.90 -1.90
CA GLU A 100 3.68 -8.91 -2.84
C GLU A 100 2.58 -9.72 -2.17
N VAL A 101 1.45 -9.89 -2.86
CA VAL A 101 0.36 -10.74 -2.39
C VAL A 101 -0.09 -11.68 -3.50
N THR A 102 -0.11 -12.97 -3.20
CA THR A 102 -0.64 -14.00 -4.10
C THR A 102 -1.82 -14.69 -3.45
N PHE A 103 -2.92 -14.83 -4.18
CA PHE A 103 -4.08 -15.64 -3.83
C PHE A 103 -3.98 -16.92 -4.67
N TYR A 104 -3.72 -18.07 -4.04
CA TYR A 104 -3.75 -19.37 -4.71
C TYR A 104 -5.10 -20.05 -4.50
N ASP A 105 -5.72 -20.54 -5.57
CA ASP A 105 -6.96 -21.29 -5.50
C ASP A 105 -6.74 -22.64 -4.82
N ALA A 106 -7.18 -22.76 -3.57
CA ALA A 106 -7.02 -23.95 -2.76
C ALA A 106 -7.94 -25.10 -3.20
N ASP A 107 -8.97 -24.81 -3.99
CA ASP A 107 -9.95 -25.79 -4.48
C ASP A 107 -9.61 -26.28 -5.91
N PHE A 108 -8.63 -25.67 -6.59
CA PHE A 108 -8.27 -26.01 -7.97
C PHE A 108 -7.33 -27.22 -8.02
N ASP A 109 -7.75 -28.26 -8.77
CA ASP A 109 -6.95 -29.44 -9.04
C ASP A 109 -6.89 -29.70 -10.56
N GLU A 110 -5.71 -29.48 -11.14
CA GLU A 110 -5.45 -29.67 -12.58
C GLU A 110 -5.80 -31.08 -13.08
N GLU A 111 -5.75 -32.11 -12.22
CA GLU A 111 -6.06 -33.50 -12.59
C GLU A 111 -7.56 -33.81 -12.56
N GLU A 112 -8.34 -33.09 -11.74
CA GLU A 112 -9.80 -33.28 -11.61
C GLU A 112 -10.62 -32.33 -12.50
N GLU A 113 -10.03 -31.20 -12.88
CA GLU A 113 -10.65 -30.15 -13.68
C GLU A 113 -10.81 -30.52 -15.17
N GLY A 114 -11.80 -29.92 -15.82
CA GLY A 114 -12.06 -30.16 -17.25
C GLY A 114 -11.01 -29.50 -18.15
N GLU A 115 -10.79 -30.04 -19.35
CA GLU A 115 -9.91 -29.41 -20.36
C GLU A 115 -10.29 -27.93 -20.59
N GLY A 116 -9.39 -27.01 -20.25
CA GLY A 116 -9.57 -25.57 -20.41
C GLY A 116 -10.10 -24.82 -19.17
N ALA A 117 -10.21 -25.47 -18.01
CA ALA A 117 -10.36 -24.77 -16.74
C ALA A 117 -9.07 -24.02 -16.36
N GLU A 118 -9.22 -22.84 -15.76
CA GLU A 118 -8.12 -21.99 -15.30
C GLU A 118 -8.27 -21.77 -13.80
N SER A 119 -7.14 -21.81 -13.08
CA SER A 119 -7.11 -21.47 -11.66
C SER A 119 -7.58 -20.03 -11.44
N ARG A 120 -8.25 -19.79 -10.31
CA ARG A 120 -8.64 -18.43 -9.86
C ARG A 120 -7.48 -17.67 -9.20
N ASP A 121 -6.24 -18.10 -9.42
CA ASP A 121 -5.05 -17.46 -8.87
C ASP A 121 -5.01 -15.97 -9.23
N ASP A 122 -4.62 -15.13 -8.27
CA ASP A 122 -4.45 -13.69 -8.49
C ASP A 122 -3.19 -13.17 -7.79
N PHE A 123 -2.55 -12.18 -8.39
CA PHE A 123 -1.34 -11.55 -7.86
C PHE A 123 -1.49 -10.04 -7.82
N VAL A 124 -1.22 -9.46 -6.65
CA VAL A 124 -1.34 -8.02 -6.42
C VAL A 124 -0.04 -7.48 -5.82
N MET A 125 0.46 -6.41 -6.41
CA MET A 125 1.55 -5.59 -5.87
C MET A 125 0.97 -4.39 -5.13
N LEU A 126 1.22 -4.33 -3.83
CA LEU A 126 0.85 -3.20 -2.99
C LEU A 126 2.09 -2.35 -2.70
N PHE A 127 1.89 -1.05 -2.57
CA PHE A 127 2.98 -0.13 -2.27
C PHE A 127 2.60 0.76 -1.09
N VAL A 128 3.49 0.83 -0.11
CA VAL A 128 3.35 1.67 1.08
C VAL A 128 4.52 2.65 1.17
N GLY A 129 4.31 3.79 1.80
CA GLY A 129 5.38 4.76 2.04
C GLY A 129 4.89 6.06 2.66
N PRO A 130 5.81 6.85 3.24
CA PRO A 130 5.46 8.07 3.98
C PRO A 130 4.88 9.19 3.11
N THR A 131 5.13 9.14 1.80
CA THR A 131 4.60 10.11 0.84
C THR A 131 4.29 9.43 -0.49
N PRO A 132 3.41 10.01 -1.32
CA PRO A 132 3.20 9.53 -2.68
C PRO A 132 4.50 9.50 -3.51
N ALA A 133 5.41 10.45 -3.28
CA ALA A 133 6.71 10.48 -3.95
C ALA A 133 7.57 9.25 -3.61
N ALA A 134 7.60 8.84 -2.34
CA ALA A 134 8.35 7.66 -1.88
C ALA A 134 7.78 6.36 -2.47
N ILE A 135 6.45 6.25 -2.56
CA ILE A 135 5.78 5.12 -3.21
C ILE A 135 6.14 5.06 -4.71
N MET A 136 6.04 6.19 -5.41
CA MET A 136 6.36 6.26 -6.84
C MET A 136 7.82 5.93 -7.12
N GLN A 137 8.74 6.31 -6.22
CA GLN A 137 10.15 5.97 -6.33
C GLN A 137 10.37 4.45 -6.34
N VAL A 138 9.74 3.72 -5.41
CA VAL A 138 9.87 2.26 -5.35
C VAL A 138 9.19 1.58 -6.53
N GLN A 139 8.03 2.07 -6.98
CA GLN A 139 7.39 1.60 -8.21
C GLN A 139 8.30 1.76 -9.43
N ARG A 140 9.00 2.89 -9.52
CA ARG A 140 9.98 3.14 -10.59
C ARG A 140 11.16 2.17 -10.48
N ASP A 141 11.75 2.06 -9.30
CA ASP A 141 12.96 1.26 -9.09
C ASP A 141 12.71 -0.22 -9.39
N LEU A 142 11.56 -0.76 -9.00
CA LEU A 142 11.14 -2.12 -9.35
C LEU A 142 10.96 -2.29 -10.86
N LEU A 143 10.24 -1.37 -11.52
CA LEU A 143 10.08 -1.47 -12.98
C LEU A 143 11.42 -1.39 -13.72
N VAL A 144 12.31 -0.49 -13.29
CA VAL A 144 13.65 -0.37 -13.85
C VAL A 144 14.41 -1.68 -13.66
N GLN A 145 14.41 -2.23 -12.46
CA GLN A 145 15.07 -3.51 -12.15
C GLN A 145 14.52 -4.63 -13.03
N ASP A 146 13.20 -4.78 -13.15
CA ASP A 146 12.58 -5.86 -13.92
C ASP A 146 12.89 -5.76 -15.41
N VAL A 147 12.77 -4.56 -15.97
CA VAL A 147 13.08 -4.31 -17.38
C VAL A 147 14.56 -4.55 -17.67
N VAL A 148 15.46 -4.05 -16.80
CA VAL A 148 16.90 -4.26 -16.94
C VAL A 148 17.23 -5.75 -16.85
N ASN A 149 16.74 -6.45 -15.83
CA ASN A 149 16.97 -7.88 -15.64
C ASN A 149 16.50 -8.71 -16.84
N MET A 150 15.37 -8.34 -17.45
CA MET A 150 14.88 -9.00 -18.65
C MET A 150 15.78 -8.73 -19.86
N MET A 151 16.24 -7.49 -20.03
CA MET A 151 17.02 -7.05 -21.19
C MET A 151 18.50 -7.47 -21.11
N GLU A 152 19.09 -7.60 -19.92
CA GLU A 152 20.48 -8.06 -19.72
C GLU A 152 20.72 -9.50 -20.20
N ARG A 153 19.65 -10.26 -20.47
CA ARG A 153 19.75 -11.56 -21.14
C ARG A 153 20.18 -11.44 -22.61
N HIS A 154 20.09 -10.25 -23.19
CA HIS A 154 20.29 -9.98 -24.61
C HIS A 154 21.29 -8.85 -24.90
N PHE A 155 21.49 -7.92 -23.95
CA PHE A 155 22.32 -6.72 -24.10
C PHE A 155 23.26 -6.56 -22.89
N ASP A 156 24.33 -5.78 -23.02
CA ASP A 156 25.14 -5.40 -21.86
C ASP A 156 24.39 -4.35 -21.03
N GLY A 157 24.40 -4.49 -19.69
CA GLY A 157 23.73 -3.54 -18.80
C GLY A 157 24.16 -2.09 -19.00
N ALA A 158 25.41 -1.84 -19.42
CA ALA A 158 25.91 -0.52 -19.74
C ALA A 158 25.19 0.14 -20.93
N GLU A 159 24.59 -0.65 -21.84
CA GLU A 159 23.84 -0.17 -23.00
C GLU A 159 22.40 0.23 -22.65
N LEU A 160 21.89 -0.22 -21.49
CA LEU A 160 20.48 -0.07 -21.10
C LEU A 160 20.14 1.30 -20.49
N GLY A 161 21.12 2.19 -20.32
CA GLY A 161 20.90 3.53 -19.76
C GLY A 161 19.84 4.35 -20.52
N GLY A 162 19.73 4.16 -21.85
CA GLY A 162 18.68 4.79 -22.65
C GLY A 162 17.26 4.30 -22.30
N VAL A 163 17.11 3.01 -21.97
CA VAL A 163 15.82 2.42 -21.56
C VAL A 163 15.41 2.94 -20.20
N VAL A 164 16.33 2.95 -19.24
CA VAL A 164 16.11 3.51 -17.90
C VAL A 164 15.67 4.98 -18.01
N ALA A 165 16.33 5.77 -18.86
CA ALA A 165 15.97 7.16 -19.08
C ALA A 165 14.54 7.35 -19.64
N GLU A 166 14.02 6.42 -20.46
CA GLU A 166 12.63 6.49 -20.92
C GLU A 166 11.64 6.16 -19.79
N ILE A 167 11.97 5.19 -18.93
CA ILE A 167 11.16 4.90 -17.74
C ILE A 167 11.11 6.14 -16.82
N ASP A 168 12.24 6.80 -16.61
CA ASP A 168 12.36 8.00 -15.79
C ASP A 168 11.47 9.13 -16.28
N LYS A 169 11.38 9.31 -17.59
CA LYS A 169 10.49 10.30 -18.21
C LYS A 169 9.03 9.99 -17.90
N LEU A 170 8.61 8.73 -18.01
CA LEU A 170 7.22 8.32 -17.71
C LEU A 170 6.86 8.58 -16.24
N PHE A 171 7.76 8.23 -15.31
CA PHE A 171 7.53 8.48 -13.88
C PHE A 171 7.57 9.96 -13.53
N SER A 172 8.44 10.74 -14.15
CA SER A 172 8.48 12.20 -13.98
C SER A 172 7.17 12.85 -14.42
N GLN A 173 6.64 12.46 -15.59
CA GLN A 173 5.34 12.95 -16.07
C GLN A 173 4.18 12.59 -15.13
N ARG A 174 4.17 11.36 -14.60
CA ARG A 174 3.17 10.94 -13.60
C ARG A 174 3.29 11.75 -12.31
N PHE A 175 4.52 12.03 -11.87
CA PHE A 175 4.76 12.80 -10.66
C PHE A 175 4.26 14.24 -10.82
N ASP A 176 4.58 14.89 -11.94
CA ASP A 176 4.09 16.23 -12.26
C ASP A 176 2.55 16.25 -12.30
N ALA A 177 1.92 15.27 -12.94
CA ALA A 177 0.46 15.17 -12.97
C ALA A 177 -0.14 15.02 -11.56
N LEU A 178 0.48 14.22 -10.70
CA LEU A 178 0.05 14.03 -9.32
C LEU A 178 0.18 15.32 -8.50
N VAL A 179 1.32 16.00 -8.55
CA VAL A 179 1.54 17.27 -7.84
C VAL A 179 0.54 18.32 -8.29
N ASN A 180 0.34 18.46 -9.61
CA ASN A 180 -0.65 19.40 -10.16
C ASN A 180 -2.06 19.11 -9.65
N SER A 181 -2.45 17.83 -9.57
CA SER A 181 -3.77 17.44 -9.05
C SER A 181 -3.97 17.80 -7.58
N LEU A 182 -2.94 17.64 -6.75
CA LEU A 182 -2.98 17.98 -5.32
C LEU A 182 -2.99 19.49 -5.10
N GLU A 183 -2.33 20.27 -5.96
CA GLU A 183 -2.35 21.73 -5.91
C GLU A 183 -3.70 22.30 -6.34
N ILE A 184 -4.34 21.72 -7.35
CA ILE A 184 -5.70 22.09 -7.78
C ILE A 184 -6.73 21.81 -6.67
N GLY A 185 -6.51 20.77 -5.85
CA GLY A 185 -7.36 20.42 -4.72
C GLY A 185 -7.23 21.32 -3.48
N LYS A 186 -6.21 22.20 -3.41
CA LYS A 186 -6.06 23.12 -2.27
C LYS A 186 -7.07 24.27 -2.38
N PRO A 187 -7.95 24.49 -1.37
CA PRO A 187 -8.78 25.69 -1.35
C PRO A 187 -7.88 26.94 -1.37
N PRO A 188 -8.28 28.01 -2.08
CA PRO A 188 -7.43 29.18 -2.25
C PRO A 188 -6.97 29.69 -0.88
N ARG A 189 -5.66 29.77 -0.66
CA ARG A 189 -5.12 30.51 0.48
C ARG A 189 -5.50 31.97 0.25
N GLY A 190 -6.53 32.42 0.97
CA GLY A 190 -6.96 33.81 0.95
C GLY A 190 -5.77 34.73 1.26
N PRO A 191 -5.67 35.91 0.63
CA PRO A 191 -4.59 36.84 0.90
C PRO A 191 -4.75 37.37 2.32
N GLY A 192 -4.00 36.80 3.25
CA GLY A 192 -3.79 37.35 4.59
C GLY A 192 -2.88 38.56 4.51
N SER A 193 -3.43 39.71 4.17
CA SER A 193 -2.79 41.00 4.43
C SER A 193 -2.89 41.30 5.93
N GLY A 194 -1.76 41.28 6.63
CA GLY A 194 -1.64 42.02 7.89
C GLY A 194 -1.77 43.53 7.63
N GLY A 195 -2.43 44.24 8.55
CA GLY A 195 -2.38 45.71 8.57
C GLY A 195 -3.62 46.39 9.15
N ALA A 196 -3.54 46.71 10.45
CA ALA A 196 -4.03 47.93 11.13
C ALA A 196 -5.40 48.56 10.79
N GLY A 197 -6.24 48.67 11.84
CA GLY A 197 -6.93 49.92 12.22
C GLY A 197 -8.20 50.30 11.43
N GLY A 198 -9.34 50.44 12.13
CA GLY A 198 -10.49 51.14 11.56
C GLY A 198 -11.81 50.92 12.31
N SER A 199 -12.15 51.88 13.16
CA SER A 199 -13.47 52.08 13.77
C SER A 199 -14.60 52.13 12.75
N GLY A 200 -15.77 51.54 13.05
CA GLY A 200 -16.98 51.72 12.23
C GLY A 200 -18.26 51.13 12.84
N HIS A 201 -19.18 52.00 13.21
CA HIS A 201 -20.51 51.77 13.81
C HIS A 201 -21.56 51.23 12.82
N GLY A 202 -22.64 50.64 13.38
CA GLY A 202 -23.97 50.51 12.76
C GLY A 202 -24.24 49.10 12.20
N GLY A 203 -25.37 48.45 12.41
CA GLY A 203 -26.74 48.91 12.68
C GLY A 203 -27.64 47.89 11.95
N GLY A 204 -28.70 47.43 12.61
CA GLY A 204 -29.49 46.27 12.19
C GLY A 204 -30.09 46.31 10.78
N GLY A 205 -30.33 45.12 10.21
CA GLY A 205 -30.94 44.98 8.90
C GLY A 205 -31.48 43.57 8.67
N ARG A 206 -32.81 43.46 8.67
CA ARG A 206 -33.65 42.27 8.58
C ARG A 206 -33.38 41.42 7.33
N ARG A 207 -33.41 40.08 7.48
CA ARG A 207 -33.56 39.12 6.37
C ARG A 207 -34.97 39.21 5.78
N PRO A 208 -35.16 39.29 4.45
CA PRO A 208 -36.41 38.93 3.81
C PRO A 208 -36.40 37.45 3.39
N ARG A 209 -37.44 36.72 3.80
CA ARG A 209 -37.85 35.44 3.21
C ARG A 209 -38.63 35.77 1.93
N HIS A 210 -38.32 35.10 0.82
CA HIS A 210 -39.28 34.93 -0.25
C HIS A 210 -39.32 33.48 -0.71
N LEU A 211 -40.55 32.95 -0.70
CA LEU A 211 -41.04 31.82 -1.48
C LEU A 211 -40.97 32.17 -2.97
N HIS A 212 -40.54 31.22 -3.79
CA HIS A 212 -41.42 30.48 -4.71
C HIS A 212 -40.87 29.08 -4.90
#